data_AF-A0A1G8YZY4-F1
#
_entry.id   AF-A0A1G8YZY4-F1
#
_cell.length_a   1.000
_cell.length_b   1.000
_cell.length_c   1.000
_cell.angle_alpha   90.00
_cell.angle_beta   90.00
_cell.angle_gamma   90.00
#
_symmetry.space_group_name_H-M   'P 1'
#
loop_
_entity.id
_entity.type
_entity.pdbx_description
1 polymer ?
#
loop_
_entity_poly.entity_id
_entity_poly.type
_entity_poly.pdbx_seq_one_letter_code
_entity_poly.pdbx_strand_id
1 'polypeptide(L)'
;MTSSAGSDPPATTPARPLGTADLLVFAGDETALPAIASLLELLPEAQQRLVFVEVADPLEEQDVPGVRWVHRSAGEDLVSVVTAAGVPSSVWVWLAGEASSVRALRRHFVGLGVSKKDIEFAGYWRRALTQDDAPTSDDLAEAQERIAALSE
;
A
#
# COMPACT_ATOMS: atom_id res chain seq x y z
N MET A 1 -9.85 4.21 32.10
CA MET A 1 -9.56 3.01 31.28
C MET A 1 -10.49 3.07 30.07
N THR A 2 -10.04 3.69 28.99
CA THR A 2 -10.73 3.70 27.71
C THR A 2 -9.65 3.49 26.66
N SER A 3 -9.73 2.35 25.99
CA SER A 3 -8.74 1.82 25.08
C SER A 3 -8.70 2.67 23.81
N SER A 4 -7.51 3.18 23.45
CA SER A 4 -7.22 3.73 22.13
C SER A 4 -7.31 2.60 21.10
N ALA A 5 -8.19 2.75 20.12
CA ALA A 5 -8.16 1.95 18.90
C ALA A 5 -7.21 2.65 17.94
N GLY A 6 -5.91 2.34 18.03
CA GLY A 6 -4.99 2.62 16.94
C GLY A 6 -5.39 1.75 15.76
N SER A 7 -5.51 2.33 14.56
CA SER A 7 -5.58 1.53 13.33
C SER A 7 -4.33 0.66 13.28
N ASP A 8 -4.51 -0.66 13.37
CA ASP A 8 -3.40 -1.59 13.17
C ASP A 8 -2.79 -1.32 11.78
N PRO A 9 -1.45 -1.27 11.66
CA PRO A 9 -0.82 -1.32 10.36
C PRO A 9 -1.32 -2.55 9.59
N PRO A 10 -1.39 -2.55 8.24
CA PRO A 10 -1.58 -3.75 7.47
C PRO A 10 -0.50 -4.71 7.95
N ALA A 11 -0.94 -5.91 8.31
CA ALA A 11 -0.12 -6.82 9.07
C ALA A 11 1.22 -7.04 8.34
N THR A 12 2.33 -6.98 9.07
CA THR A 12 3.68 -7.31 8.58
C THR A 12 3.79 -8.78 8.14
N THR A 13 2.74 -9.56 8.42
CA THR A 13 2.50 -10.89 7.90
C THR A 13 1.25 -10.80 7.03
N PRO A 14 1.34 -11.06 5.72
CA PRO A 14 0.17 -11.01 4.85
C PRO A 14 -0.87 -12.02 5.35
N ALA A 15 -2.14 -11.61 5.42
CA ALA A 15 -3.24 -12.43 5.96
C ALA A 15 -3.49 -13.74 5.17
N ARG A 16 -2.87 -13.87 4.00
CA ARG A 16 -2.87 -15.04 3.12
C ARG A 16 -1.43 -15.31 2.69
N PRO A 17 -0.99 -16.58 2.47
CA PRO A 17 0.28 -16.83 1.82
C PRO A 17 0.34 -15.98 0.55
N LEU A 18 1.43 -15.23 0.37
CA LEU A 18 1.70 -14.43 -0.83
C LEU A 18 1.27 -15.27 -2.02
N GLY A 19 0.16 -14.85 -2.61
CA GLY A 19 -0.70 -15.72 -3.41
C GLY A 19 0.08 -16.29 -4.58
N THR A 20 -0.47 -17.32 -5.19
CA THR A 20 -0.05 -17.94 -6.47
C THR A 20 0.05 -16.97 -7.66
N ALA A 21 0.10 -15.65 -7.44
CA ALA A 21 0.31 -14.65 -8.46
C ALA A 21 1.80 -14.59 -8.83
N ASP A 22 2.08 -14.60 -10.13
CA ASP A 22 3.45 -14.55 -10.63
C ASP A 22 4.13 -13.22 -10.31
N LEU A 23 3.37 -12.13 -10.10
CA LEU A 23 3.86 -10.79 -9.86
C LEU A 23 3.22 -10.14 -8.62
N LEU A 24 4.07 -9.59 -7.76
CA LEU A 24 3.68 -8.78 -6.60
C LEU A 24 3.91 -7.28 -6.86
N VAL A 25 3.05 -6.43 -6.33
CA VAL A 25 3.19 -4.97 -6.44
C VAL A 25 3.12 -4.35 -5.05
N PHE A 26 4.11 -3.54 -4.71
CA PHE A 26 4.17 -2.77 -3.47
C PHE A 26 4.22 -1.29 -3.83
N ALA A 27 3.33 -0.48 -3.26
CA ALA A 27 3.38 0.96 -3.46
C ALA A 27 3.05 1.72 -2.17
N GLY A 28 3.87 2.71 -1.83
CA GLY A 28 3.60 3.58 -0.70
C GLY A 28 4.49 4.81 -0.64
N ASP A 29 4.29 5.64 0.38
CA ASP A 29 5.20 6.76 0.68
C ASP A 29 6.29 6.34 1.67
N GLU A 30 7.13 7.28 2.11
CA GLU A 30 8.23 7.02 3.04
C GLU A 30 7.78 6.34 4.34
N THR A 31 6.53 6.52 4.75
CA THR A 31 5.97 5.93 5.98
C THR A 31 5.69 4.44 5.83
N ALA A 32 5.50 3.97 4.59
CA ALA A 32 5.29 2.56 4.25
C ALA A 32 6.61 1.78 4.10
N LEU A 33 7.73 2.48 3.91
CA LEU A 33 9.03 1.88 3.59
C LEU A 33 9.48 0.79 4.60
N PRO A 34 9.36 0.97 5.93
CA PRO A 34 9.77 -0.08 6.88
C PRO A 34 8.98 -1.38 6.71
N ALA A 35 7.67 -1.28 6.47
CA ALA A 35 6.81 -2.44 6.26
C ALA A 35 7.10 -3.13 4.92
N ILE A 36 7.31 -2.34 3.85
CA ILE A 36 7.73 -2.87 2.55
C ILE A 36 9.06 -3.61 2.69
N ALA A 37 10.06 -3.03 3.33
CA ALA A 37 11.37 -3.65 3.52
C ALA A 37 11.24 -5.00 4.25
N SER A 38 10.48 -5.07 5.35
CA SER A 38 10.22 -6.34 6.05
C SER A 38 9.52 -7.38 5.18
N LEU A 39 8.55 -6.98 4.36
CA LEU A 39 7.88 -7.90 3.43
C LEU A 39 8.86 -8.42 2.37
N LEU A 40 9.70 -7.55 1.81
CA LEU A 40 10.69 -7.92 0.80
C LEU A 40 11.75 -8.92 1.33
N GLU A 41 12.15 -8.80 2.60
CA GLU A 41 13.08 -9.74 3.25
C GLU A 41 12.50 -11.15 3.40
N LEU A 42 11.17 -11.27 3.48
CA LEU A 42 10.48 -12.55 3.58
C LEU A 42 10.26 -13.22 2.22
N LEU A 43 10.45 -12.50 1.12
CA LEU A 43 10.23 -13.02 -0.23
C LEU A 43 11.43 -13.83 -0.74
N PRO A 44 11.19 -14.92 -1.48
CA PRO A 44 12.23 -15.55 -2.28
C PRO A 44 12.82 -14.56 -3.29
N GLU A 45 14.14 -14.61 -3.51
CA GLU A 45 14.82 -13.69 -4.44
C GLU A 45 14.22 -13.71 -5.85
N ALA A 46 13.83 -14.91 -6.32
CA ALA A 46 13.23 -15.15 -7.63
C ALA A 46 11.79 -14.60 -7.78
N GLN A 47 11.15 -14.15 -6.70
CA GLN A 47 9.80 -13.60 -6.74
C GLN A 47 9.77 -12.32 -7.58
N GLN A 48 8.98 -12.31 -8.66
CA GLN A 48 8.78 -11.10 -9.44
C GLN A 48 8.01 -10.07 -8.62
N ARG A 49 8.50 -8.83 -8.65
CA ARG A 49 7.97 -7.73 -7.86
C ARG A 49 8.19 -6.40 -8.55
N LEU A 50 7.23 -5.50 -8.38
CA LEU A 50 7.38 -4.07 -8.65
C LEU A 50 7.20 -3.33 -7.33
N VAL A 51 8.15 -2.47 -6.98
CA VAL A 51 8.14 -1.74 -5.71
C VAL A 51 8.27 -0.25 -6.01
N PHE A 52 7.35 0.56 -5.53
CA PHE A 52 7.33 2.01 -5.71
C PHE A 52 7.26 2.68 -4.34
N VAL A 53 8.24 3.55 -4.05
CA VAL A 53 8.25 4.30 -2.79
C VAL A 53 8.40 5.78 -3.10
N GLU A 54 7.42 6.57 -2.67
CA GLU A 54 7.49 8.02 -2.77
C GLU A 54 8.25 8.60 -1.60
N VAL A 55 9.21 9.46 -1.90
CA VAL A 55 9.99 10.21 -0.90
C VAL A 55 10.10 11.68 -1.30
N ALA A 56 10.58 12.52 -0.39
CA ALA A 56 10.69 13.95 -0.63
C ALA A 56 11.65 14.24 -1.79
N ASP A 57 12.83 13.64 -1.78
CA ASP A 57 13.91 13.85 -2.74
C ASP A 57 14.94 12.71 -2.68
N PRO A 58 15.94 12.68 -3.58
CA PRO A 58 16.92 11.59 -3.64
C PRO A 58 17.77 11.38 -2.37
N LEU A 59 17.82 12.34 -1.44
CA LEU A 59 18.57 12.17 -0.18
C LEU A 59 17.82 11.28 0.82
N GLU A 60 16.53 11.06 0.61
CA GLU A 60 15.68 10.20 1.44
C GLU A 60 15.64 8.74 0.95
N GLU A 61 16.32 8.43 -0.17
CA GLU A 61 16.47 7.05 -0.63
C GLU A 61 17.22 6.21 0.42
N GLN A 62 16.77 4.97 0.63
CA GLN A 62 17.45 3.99 1.48
C GLN A 62 18.04 2.85 0.64
N ASP A 63 18.97 2.10 1.22
CA ASP A 63 19.58 0.94 0.56
C ASP A 63 18.62 -0.26 0.57
N VAL A 64 17.55 -0.17 -0.24
CA VAL A 64 16.54 -1.21 -0.42
C VAL A 64 16.49 -1.62 -1.89
N PRO A 65 17.09 -2.77 -2.26
CA PRO A 65 17.19 -3.18 -3.65
C PRO A 65 15.83 -3.39 -4.34
N GLY A 66 15.74 -2.94 -5.60
CA GLY A 66 14.56 -3.14 -6.43
C GLY A 66 13.42 -2.16 -6.19
N VAL A 67 13.62 -1.15 -5.33
CA VAL A 67 12.71 -0.02 -5.17
C VAL A 67 12.87 0.94 -6.35
N ARG A 68 11.75 1.29 -6.98
CA ARG A 68 11.64 2.48 -7.81
C ARG A 68 11.25 3.65 -6.92
N TRP A 69 12.20 4.54 -6.68
CA TRP A 69 11.97 5.78 -5.96
C TRP A 69 11.16 6.76 -6.80
N VAL A 70 10.18 7.40 -6.16
CA VAL A 70 9.32 8.44 -6.74
C VAL A 70 9.60 9.74 -5.99
N HIS A 71 10.11 10.75 -6.68
CA HIS A 71 10.63 11.96 -6.03
C HIS A 71 9.65 13.12 -6.15
N ARG A 72 9.09 13.55 -5.01
CA ARG A 72 8.23 14.74 -4.96
C ARG A 72 8.95 16.01 -5.44
N SER A 73 10.24 16.14 -5.13
CA SER A 73 11.08 17.27 -5.60
C SER A 73 11.25 17.33 -7.11
N ALA A 74 11.12 16.19 -7.81
CA ALA A 74 11.13 16.12 -9.27
C ALA A 74 9.73 16.36 -9.89
N GLY A 75 8.71 16.63 -9.06
CA GLY A 75 7.32 16.76 -9.48
C GLY A 75 6.66 15.43 -9.82
N GLU A 76 7.24 14.30 -9.41
CA GLU A 76 6.61 13.00 -9.51
C GLU A 76 5.55 12.81 -8.41
N ASP A 77 4.62 11.92 -8.69
CA ASP A 77 3.49 11.56 -7.82
C ASP A 77 3.30 10.05 -7.88
N LEU A 78 3.19 9.39 -6.72
CA LEU A 78 3.11 7.93 -6.62
C LEU A 78 1.99 7.35 -7.48
N VAL A 79 0.79 7.97 -7.43
CA VAL A 79 -0.39 7.47 -8.15
C VAL A 79 -0.13 7.47 -9.65
N SER A 80 0.41 8.58 -10.16
CA SER A 80 0.72 8.78 -11.58
C SER A 80 1.80 7.79 -12.06
N VAL A 81 2.86 7.62 -11.28
CA VAL A 81 3.97 6.71 -11.63
C VAL A 81 3.52 5.25 -11.66
N VAL A 82 2.77 4.80 -10.65
CA VAL A 82 2.27 3.42 -10.59
C VAL A 82 1.28 3.15 -11.73
N THR A 83 0.36 4.08 -11.99
CA THR A 83 -0.62 3.96 -13.08
C THR A 83 0.05 3.86 -14.45
N ALA A 84 1.15 4.59 -14.66
CA ALA A 84 1.90 4.58 -15.91
C ALA A 84 2.74 3.30 -16.11
N ALA A 85 2.96 2.50 -15.06
CA ALA A 85 3.80 1.30 -15.14
C ALA A 85 3.17 0.14 -15.94
N GLY A 86 1.86 0.21 -16.24
CA GLY A 86 1.18 -0.78 -17.10
C GLY A 86 1.09 -2.18 -16.48
N VAL A 87 0.76 -2.24 -15.18
CA VAL A 87 0.68 -3.51 -14.42
C VAL A 87 -0.46 -4.40 -14.96
N PRO A 88 -0.25 -5.71 -15.16
CA PRO A 88 -1.31 -6.65 -15.55
C PRO A 88 -2.33 -6.87 -14.42
N SER A 89 -3.50 -7.45 -14.73
CA SER A 89 -4.54 -7.70 -13.73
C SER A 89 -4.31 -8.95 -12.87
N SER A 90 -3.42 -9.87 -13.30
CA SER A 90 -3.03 -11.08 -12.57
C SER A 90 -1.89 -10.80 -11.59
N VAL A 91 -2.16 -9.98 -10.58
CA VAL A 91 -1.18 -9.54 -9.57
C VAL A 91 -1.75 -9.61 -8.16
N TRP A 92 -0.85 -9.66 -7.18
CA TRP A 92 -1.16 -9.33 -5.79
C TRP A 92 -0.56 -7.98 -5.43
N VAL A 93 -1.31 -7.13 -4.73
CA VAL A 93 -0.97 -5.73 -4.51
C VAL A 93 -0.99 -5.40 -3.02
N TRP A 94 0.01 -4.68 -2.54
CA TRP A 94 0.08 -4.11 -1.20
C TRP A 94 0.28 -2.58 -1.28
N LEU A 95 -0.59 -1.82 -0.61
CA LEU A 95 -0.62 -0.36 -0.68
C LEU A 95 -0.62 0.27 0.72
N ALA A 96 0.30 1.17 1.03
CA ALA A 96 0.21 1.92 2.29
C ALA A 96 0.78 3.35 2.18
N GLY A 97 0.33 4.24 3.06
CA GLY A 97 0.78 5.63 3.09
C GLY A 97 -0.39 6.60 3.22
N GLU A 98 -0.32 7.74 2.52
CA GLU A 98 -1.39 8.75 2.52
C GLU A 98 -2.72 8.17 2.00
N ALA A 99 -3.79 8.31 2.79
CA ALA A 99 -5.05 7.59 2.55
C ALA A 99 -5.70 7.91 1.20
N SER A 100 -5.67 9.16 0.72
CA SER A 100 -6.28 9.52 -0.56
C SER A 100 -5.53 8.89 -1.74
N SER A 101 -4.21 8.82 -1.65
CA SER A 101 -3.31 8.21 -2.63
C SER A 101 -3.51 6.69 -2.66
N VAL A 102 -3.55 6.04 -1.50
CA VAL A 102 -3.85 4.60 -1.36
C VAL A 102 -5.21 4.26 -1.97
N ARG A 103 -6.25 5.06 -1.72
CA ARG A 103 -7.58 4.86 -2.33
C ARG A 103 -7.57 5.03 -3.84
N ALA A 104 -6.80 5.99 -4.35
CA ALA A 104 -6.66 6.21 -5.78
C ALA A 104 -6.00 5.00 -6.46
N LEU A 105 -4.92 4.48 -5.87
CA LEU A 105 -4.24 3.28 -6.32
C LEU A 105 -5.15 2.05 -6.25
N ARG A 106 -5.86 1.84 -5.13
CA ARG A 106 -6.81 0.73 -4.99
C ARG A 106 -7.87 0.76 -6.10
N ARG A 107 -8.48 1.93 -6.34
CA ARG A 107 -9.47 2.10 -7.41
C ARG A 107 -8.88 1.82 -8.79
N HIS A 108 -7.64 2.24 -9.03
CA HIS A 108 -6.94 1.94 -10.28
C HIS A 108 -6.80 0.43 -10.50
N PHE A 109 -6.26 -0.33 -9.52
CA PHE A 109 -6.10 -1.78 -9.65
C PHE A 109 -7.43 -2.55 -9.78
N VAL A 110 -8.45 -2.14 -9.03
CA VAL A 110 -9.81 -2.69 -9.22
C VAL A 110 -10.34 -2.40 -10.63
N GLY A 111 -10.08 -1.20 -11.16
CA GLY A 111 -10.44 -0.82 -12.54
C GLY A 111 -9.72 -1.64 -13.60
N LEU A 112 -8.51 -2.13 -13.32
CA LEU A 112 -7.78 -3.09 -14.17
C LEU A 112 -8.32 -4.51 -14.07
N GLY A 113 -9.22 -4.80 -13.11
CA GLY A 113 -9.79 -6.12 -12.89
C GLY A 113 -9.04 -6.98 -11.87
N VAL A 114 -8.11 -6.40 -11.10
CA VAL A 114 -7.50 -7.09 -9.95
C VAL A 114 -8.59 -7.37 -8.92
N SER A 115 -8.65 -8.60 -8.40
CA SER A 115 -9.64 -8.96 -7.39
C SER A 115 -9.38 -8.18 -6.09
N LYS A 116 -10.43 -7.68 -5.45
CA LYS A 116 -10.29 -6.96 -4.17
C LYS A 116 -9.58 -7.77 -3.08
N LYS A 117 -9.72 -9.10 -3.12
CA LYS A 117 -9.05 -10.04 -2.18
C LYS A 117 -7.54 -10.14 -2.40
N ASP A 118 -7.07 -9.72 -3.57
CA ASP A 118 -5.66 -9.72 -3.97
C ASP A 118 -5.06 -8.31 -3.85
N ILE A 119 -5.76 -7.39 -3.17
CA ILE A 119 -5.30 -6.04 -2.84
C ILE A 119 -5.37 -5.86 -1.32
N GLU A 120 -4.21 -5.82 -0.68
CA GLU A 120 -4.07 -5.43 0.72
C GLU A 120 -3.69 -3.94 0.78
N PHE A 121 -4.32 -3.18 1.67
CA PHE A 121 -4.09 -1.74 1.72
C PHE A 121 -4.36 -1.13 3.10
N ALA A 122 -3.70 0.00 3.39
CA ALA A 122 -3.96 0.80 4.58
C ALA A 122 -3.58 2.28 4.41
N GLY A 123 -4.48 3.18 4.78
CA GLY A 123 -4.16 4.61 4.93
C GLY A 123 -3.49 4.87 6.28
N TYR A 124 -2.18 5.11 6.31
CA TYR A 124 -1.41 5.40 7.53
C TYR A 124 -1.67 6.80 8.07
N TRP A 125 -1.82 7.76 7.18
CA TRP A 125 -1.97 9.16 7.55
C TRP A 125 -2.78 9.92 6.51
N ARG A 126 -3.15 11.15 6.83
CA ARG A 126 -3.97 12.03 5.98
C ARG A 126 -3.45 13.46 6.06
N ARG A 127 -3.43 14.17 4.93
CA ARG A 127 -2.99 15.58 4.90
C ARG A 127 -3.99 16.55 5.55
N ALA A 128 -5.28 16.24 5.51
CA ALA A 128 -6.36 17.13 5.95
C ALA A 128 -6.89 16.83 7.37
N LEU A 129 -6.36 15.80 8.04
CA LEU A 129 -6.78 15.35 9.36
C LEU A 129 -5.55 14.97 10.17
N THR A 130 -5.52 15.36 11.44
CA THR A 130 -4.56 14.91 12.43
C THR A 130 -4.91 13.50 12.92
N GLN A 131 -3.95 12.80 13.52
CA GLN A 131 -4.14 11.42 13.99
C GLN A 131 -5.29 11.26 15.00
N ASP A 132 -5.64 12.31 15.74
CA ASP A 132 -6.71 12.30 16.75
C ASP A 132 -8.11 12.58 16.18
N ASP A 133 -8.22 12.87 14.88
CA ASP A 133 -9.53 13.12 14.27
C ASP A 133 -10.35 11.84 14.12
N ALA A 134 -11.67 11.98 14.26
CA ALA A 134 -12.58 10.84 14.16
C ALA A 134 -12.52 10.19 12.76
N PRO A 135 -12.67 8.85 12.67
CA PRO A 135 -12.72 8.15 11.39
C PRO A 135 -13.79 8.72 10.46
N THR A 136 -13.43 8.96 9.20
CA THR A 136 -14.34 9.45 8.18
C THR A 136 -15.33 8.37 7.73
N SER A 137 -16.42 8.78 7.06
CA SER A 137 -17.39 7.84 6.48
C SER A 137 -16.73 6.80 5.56
N ASP A 138 -15.69 7.19 4.84
CA ASP A 138 -14.92 6.29 3.98
C ASP A 138 -14.12 5.27 4.81
N ASP A 139 -13.53 5.69 5.93
CA ASP A 139 -12.78 4.81 6.84
C ASP A 139 -13.70 3.77 7.48
N LEU A 140 -14.91 4.19 7.87
CA LEU A 140 -15.93 3.30 8.39
C LEU A 140 -16.41 2.30 7.35
N ALA A 141 -16.59 2.73 6.10
CA ALA A 141 -16.97 1.84 5.00
C ALA A 141 -15.86 0.82 4.67
N GLU A 142 -14.59 1.24 4.71
CA GLU A 142 -13.43 0.37 4.54
C GLU A 142 -13.30 -0.65 5.68
N ALA A 143 -13.47 -0.21 6.93
CA ALA A 143 -13.46 -1.08 8.09
C ALA A 143 -14.61 -2.11 8.04
N GLN A 144 -15.80 -1.68 7.61
CA GLN A 144 -16.94 -2.58 7.36
C GLN A 144 -16.63 -3.61 6.27
N GLU A 145 -15.95 -3.22 5.18
CA GLU A 145 -15.53 -4.14 4.12
C GLU A 145 -14.52 -5.18 4.64
N ARG A 146 -13.58 -4.79 5.51
CA ARG A 146 -12.63 -5.71 6.16
C ARG A 146 -13.33 -6.70 7.11
N ILE A 147 -14.29 -6.24 7.90
CA ILE A 147 -15.07 -7.10 8.82
C ILE A 147 -15.90 -8.11 8.02
N ALA A 148 -16.52 -7.68 6.92
CA ALA A 148 -17.25 -8.58 6.03
C ALA A 148 -16.33 -9.66 5.44
N ALA A 149 -15.13 -9.28 4.98
CA ALA A 149 -14.16 -10.21 4.40
C ALA A 149 -13.56 -11.22 5.40
N LEU A 150 -13.55 -10.92 6.71
CA LEU A 150 -13.16 -11.87 7.76
C LEU A 150 -14.26 -12.87 8.12
N SER A 151 -15.50 -12.63 7.68
CA SER A 151 -16.68 -13.43 8.04
C SER A 151 -17.08 -14.45 6.97
N GLU A 152 -16.32 -14.57 5.87
CA GLU A 152 -16.55 -15.48 4.73
C GLU A 152 -15.55 -16.65 4.67
#